data_AF-A0A9Q3IEZ4-F1
#
_entry.id   AF-A0A9Q3IEZ4-F1
#
_cell.length_a   1.000
_cell.length_b   1.000
_cell.length_c   1.000
_cell.angle_alpha   90.00
_cell.angle_beta   90.00
_cell.angle_gamma   90.00
#
_symmetry.space_group_name_H-M   'P 1'
#
loop_
_entity.id
_entity.type
_entity.pdbx_description
1 polymer ?
#
loop_
_entity_poly.entity_id
_entity_poly.type
_entity_poly.pdbx_seq_one_letter_code
_entity_poly.pdbx_strand_id
1 'polypeptide(L)'
;MHLKDDIQSEIRLITEKMDKINEANSNMPKLSTPFSHIRSPVKPKEELRNPFITDLSHQDNNQVLMKEAPQLKEWLIFTGEGEYDHMSLIKTIEILQEDYAIQYELITARLHSLFEKSAKRWYYGIRQKNGKNTWSWWKQEIITKWDNDAWRYKIENAFENYFFDPDKVKILTWFLKQVD
;
A
#
# COMPACT_ATOMS: atom_id res chain seq x y z
N MET A 1 -19.44 -12.96 -37.74
CA MET A 1 -18.20 -12.38 -38.28
C MET A 1 -18.18 -10.89 -37.93
N HIS A 2 -18.12 -10.53 -36.64
CA HIS A 2 -18.23 -9.12 -36.20
C HIS A 2 -17.28 -8.72 -35.06
N LEU A 3 -16.78 -9.66 -34.26
CA LEU A 3 -15.94 -9.35 -33.09
C LEU A 3 -14.55 -8.78 -33.45
N LYS A 4 -14.00 -9.13 -34.62
CA LYS A 4 -12.68 -8.63 -35.05
C LYS A 4 -12.74 -7.16 -35.47
N ASP A 5 -13.87 -6.71 -36.01
CA ASP A 5 -14.04 -5.34 -36.48
C ASP A 5 -14.26 -4.39 -35.30
N ASP A 6 -14.96 -4.85 -34.26
CA ASP A 6 -15.17 -4.10 -33.02
C ASP A 6 -13.85 -3.84 -32.29
N ILE A 7 -12.99 -4.86 -32.16
CA ILE A 7 -11.67 -4.71 -31.51
C ILE A 7 -10.77 -3.77 -32.31
N GLN A 8 -10.79 -3.84 -33.64
CA GLN A 8 -10.02 -2.93 -34.49
C GLN A 8 -10.52 -1.48 -34.38
N SER A 9 -11.83 -1.29 -34.20
CA SER A 9 -12.42 0.03 -33.99
C SER A 9 -12.01 0.65 -32.65
N GLU A 10 -11.94 -0.14 -31.57
CA GLU A 10 -11.48 0.32 -30.25
C GLU A 10 -9.99 0.66 -30.26
N ILE A 11 -9.13 -0.17 -30.87
CA ILE A 11 -7.70 0.12 -30.99
C ILE A 11 -7.48 1.43 -31.74
N ARG A 12 -8.22 1.67 -32.83
CA ARG A 12 -8.13 2.92 -33.59
C ARG A 12 -8.55 4.13 -32.74
N LEU A 13 -9.62 4.00 -31.96
CA LEU A 13 -10.10 5.06 -31.07
C LEU A 13 -9.10 5.39 -29.96
N ILE A 14 -8.42 4.39 -29.41
CA ILE A 14 -7.39 4.56 -28.38
C ILE A 14 -6.17 5.30 -28.95
N THR A 15 -5.70 4.91 -30.14
CA THR A 15 -4.56 5.57 -30.80
C THR A 15 -4.86 7.04 -31.08
N GLU A 16 -6.06 7.36 -31.61
CA GLU A 16 -6.45 8.74 -31.91
C GLU A 16 -6.55 9.61 -30.63
N LYS A 17 -6.99 9.03 -29.51
CA LYS A 17 -6.97 9.73 -28.20
C LYS A 17 -5.55 10.00 -27.71
N MET A 18 -4.64 9.04 -27.91
CA MET A 18 -3.24 9.18 -27.50
C MET A 18 -2.53 10.30 -28.28
N ASP A 19 -2.78 10.39 -29.59
CA ASP A 19 -2.20 11.43 -30.45
C ASP A 19 -2.71 12.83 -30.07
N LYS A 20 -4.00 12.98 -29.75
CA LYS A 20 -4.58 14.26 -29.27
C LYS A 20 -3.99 14.71 -27.93
N ILE A 21 -3.67 13.78 -27.04
CA ILE A 21 -3.02 14.10 -25.75
C ILE A 21 -1.58 14.55 -25.98
N ASN A 22 -0.86 13.89 -26.89
CA ASN A 22 0.51 14.27 -27.23
C ASN A 22 0.57 15.66 -27.89
N GLU A 23 -0.39 15.97 -28.77
CA GLU A 23 -0.49 17.30 -29.41
C GLU A 23 -0.86 18.41 -28.40
N ALA A 24 -1.73 18.11 -27.43
CA ALA A 24 -2.06 19.03 -26.33
C ALA A 24 -0.85 19.31 -25.43
N ASN A 25 0.00 18.32 -25.18
CA ASN A 25 1.22 18.47 -24.37
C ASN A 25 2.32 19.26 -25.10
N SER A 26 2.41 19.18 -26.43
CA SER A 26 3.34 20.00 -27.22
C SER A 26 2.96 21.48 -27.31
N ASN A 27 1.68 21.82 -27.09
CA ASN A 27 1.15 23.17 -27.22
C ASN A 27 0.96 23.92 -25.88
N MET A 28 1.47 23.39 -24.77
CA MET A 28 1.39 24.07 -23.48
C MET A 28 2.40 25.24 -23.41
N PRO A 29 1.97 26.48 -23.09
CA PRO A 29 2.88 27.62 -22.99
C PRO A 29 3.86 27.44 -21.83
N LYS A 30 5.16 27.51 -22.12
CA LYS A 30 6.21 27.45 -21.10
C LYS A 30 6.15 28.72 -20.25
N LEU A 31 5.84 28.56 -18.97
CA LEU A 31 5.90 29.63 -17.98
C LEU A 31 7.36 30.09 -17.81
N SER A 32 7.71 31.24 -18.38
CA SER A 32 9.00 31.89 -18.17
C SER A 32 8.97 32.69 -16.87
N THR A 33 9.67 32.23 -15.84
CA THR A 33 10.02 33.06 -14.67
C THR A 33 11.12 34.05 -15.06
N PRO A 34 11.00 35.35 -14.73
CA PRO A 34 11.95 36.36 -15.15
C PRO A 34 13.04 36.55 -14.07
N PHE A 35 14.31 36.34 -14.43
CA PHE A 35 15.40 37.12 -13.84
C PHE A 35 16.45 37.37 -14.91
N SER A 36 16.64 38.66 -15.17
CA SER A 36 17.48 39.27 -16.20
C SER A 36 18.97 39.18 -15.88
N HIS A 37 19.75 38.77 -16.90
CA HIS A 37 21.09 39.26 -17.27
C HIS A 37 22.13 39.50 -16.17
N ILE A 38 23.11 38.60 -16.02
CA ILE A 38 24.55 38.95 -15.97
C ILE A 38 25.41 37.85 -16.64
N ARG A 39 26.19 38.29 -17.62
CA ARG A 39 27.40 37.74 -18.29
C ARG A 39 28.14 36.52 -17.67
N SER A 40 28.54 35.58 -18.52
CA SER A 40 29.52 34.48 -18.31
C SER A 40 30.97 34.98 -18.09
N PRO A 41 32.00 34.11 -17.95
CA PRO A 41 32.27 33.05 -16.95
C PRO A 41 33.65 33.24 -16.26
N VAL A 42 33.82 32.89 -14.97
CA VAL A 42 35.16 32.79 -14.34
C VAL A 42 35.23 31.60 -13.37
N LYS A 43 36.19 30.71 -13.57
CA LYS A 43 36.78 29.78 -12.57
C LYS A 43 38.26 30.18 -12.40
N PRO A 44 39.00 29.69 -11.39
CA PRO A 44 38.63 29.30 -10.01
C PRO A 44 39.58 29.95 -8.96
N LYS A 45 39.17 30.03 -7.70
CA LYS A 45 40.12 30.08 -6.58
C LYS A 45 39.64 29.15 -5.46
N GLU A 46 40.49 28.18 -5.15
CA GLU A 46 40.38 27.28 -4.00
C GLU A 46 40.44 28.09 -2.71
N GLU A 47 39.39 27.99 -1.89
CA GLU A 47 39.52 28.17 -0.45
C GLU A 47 38.81 27.01 0.24
N LEU A 48 39.64 26.24 0.94
CA LEU A 48 39.33 25.09 1.76
C LEU A 48 38.34 25.48 2.88
N ARG A 49 37.06 25.11 2.77
CA ARG A 49 36.11 25.14 3.89
C ARG A 49 35.68 23.72 4.27
N ASN A 50 36.00 23.36 5.51
CA ASN A 50 35.67 22.09 6.16
C ASN A 50 34.19 21.69 5.99
N PRO A 51 33.87 20.43 5.67
CA PRO A 51 32.49 19.95 5.56
C PRO A 51 31.81 19.61 6.90
N PHE A 52 32.36 20.02 8.04
CA PHE A 52 31.74 19.82 9.34
C PHE A 52 31.09 21.11 9.81
N ILE A 53 29.89 21.44 9.30
CA ILE A 53 28.71 21.92 10.06
C ILE A 53 27.55 21.84 9.05
N THR A 54 26.92 20.67 8.92
CA THR A 54 25.54 20.62 8.42
C THR A 54 24.63 20.84 9.61
N ASP A 55 23.91 21.94 9.51
CA ASP A 55 22.73 22.33 10.28
C ASP A 55 21.83 21.11 10.59
N LEU A 56 21.70 20.80 11.88
CA LEU A 56 21.01 19.62 12.41
C LEU A 56 19.54 19.90 12.77
N SER A 57 18.92 20.99 12.30
CA SER A 57 17.60 21.41 12.81
C SER A 57 16.38 20.95 12.00
N HIS A 58 16.53 20.07 11.00
CA HIS A 58 15.40 19.44 10.32
C HIS A 58 15.48 17.93 10.44
N GLN A 59 15.40 17.43 11.66
CA GLN A 59 15.01 16.05 11.88
C GLN A 59 13.54 15.96 11.43
N ASP A 60 13.33 15.51 10.19
CA ASP A 60 12.03 15.24 9.59
C ASP A 60 11.14 14.57 10.65
N ASN A 61 10.03 15.20 11.02
CA ASN A 61 9.11 14.66 12.03
C ASN A 61 8.68 13.21 11.70
N ASN A 62 8.66 12.87 10.41
CA ASN A 62 8.43 11.52 9.90
C ASN A 62 9.51 10.51 10.35
N GLN A 63 10.79 10.90 10.42
CA GLN A 63 11.85 10.02 10.92
C GLN A 63 11.76 9.76 12.43
N VAL A 64 11.19 10.70 13.19
CA VAL A 64 10.92 10.51 14.63
C VAL A 64 9.78 9.52 14.81
N LEU A 65 8.67 9.74 14.10
CA LEU A 65 7.49 8.88 14.16
C LEU A 65 7.80 7.44 13.70
N MET A 66 8.61 7.27 12.64
CA MET A 66 9.05 5.95 12.20
C MET A 66 9.95 5.20 13.21
N LYS A 67 10.65 5.91 14.11
CA LYS A 67 11.43 5.27 15.19
C LYS A 67 10.56 4.76 16.33
N GLU A 68 9.37 5.33 16.48
CA GLU A 68 8.36 4.92 17.47
C GLU A 68 7.45 3.81 16.93
N ALA A 69 7.53 3.49 15.64
CA ALA A 69 6.80 2.39 15.04
C ALA A 69 7.12 1.06 15.75
N PRO A 70 6.10 0.21 16.03
CA PRO A 70 6.29 -1.08 16.66
C PRO A 70 7.37 -1.90 15.97
N GLN A 71 8.16 -2.61 16.76
CA GLN A 71 9.18 -3.49 16.20
C GLN A 71 8.49 -4.63 15.44
N LEU A 72 9.16 -5.17 14.41
CA LEU A 72 8.59 -6.20 13.52
C LEU A 72 8.01 -7.43 14.27
N LYS A 73 8.51 -7.71 15.48
CA LYS A 73 8.05 -8.80 16.35
C LYS A 73 6.68 -8.54 17.01
N GLU A 74 6.25 -7.28 17.03
CA GLU A 74 4.99 -6.82 17.62
C GLU A 74 3.88 -6.72 16.55
N TRP A 75 4.23 -6.88 15.27
CA TRP A 75 3.26 -6.89 14.19
C TRP A 75 2.52 -8.22 14.15
N LEU A 76 1.25 -8.18 13.73
CA LEU A 76 0.41 -9.37 13.64
C LEU A 76 1.01 -10.40 12.67
N ILE A 77 1.21 -11.63 13.15
CA ILE A 77 1.70 -12.73 12.31
C ILE A 77 0.51 -13.40 11.63
N PHE A 78 0.53 -13.42 10.29
CA PHE A 78 -0.50 -14.04 9.47
C PHE A 78 -0.04 -15.41 8.94
N THR A 79 -0.66 -16.46 9.46
CA THR A 79 -0.32 -17.86 9.11
C THR A 79 -1.01 -18.34 7.83
N GLY A 80 -2.11 -17.69 7.43
CA GLY A 80 -2.97 -18.16 6.34
C GLY A 80 -3.71 -19.46 6.64
N GLU A 81 -3.82 -19.85 7.92
CA GLU A 81 -4.52 -21.06 8.41
C GLU A 81 -5.51 -20.67 9.52
N GLY A 82 -6.73 -21.20 9.51
CA GLY A 82 -7.73 -20.99 10.57
C GLY A 82 -8.82 -19.97 10.24
N GLU A 83 -9.27 -19.21 11.24
CA GLU A 83 -10.19 -18.07 11.03
C GLU A 83 -9.45 -16.98 10.26
N TYR A 84 -9.85 -16.79 9.00
CA TYR A 84 -9.12 -15.97 8.06
C TYR A 84 -9.22 -14.50 8.45
N ASP A 85 -8.16 -14.00 9.08
CA ASP A 85 -8.09 -12.61 9.51
C ASP A 85 -7.22 -11.73 8.59
N HIS A 86 -7.29 -12.02 7.30
CA HIS A 86 -6.57 -11.24 6.28
C HIS A 86 -7.02 -9.77 6.29
N MET A 87 -8.28 -9.52 6.68
CA MET A 87 -8.83 -8.18 6.85
C MET A 87 -8.21 -7.44 8.04
N SER A 88 -8.02 -8.06 9.21
CA SER A 88 -7.32 -7.37 10.29
C SER A 88 -5.84 -7.21 9.98
N LEU A 89 -5.17 -8.15 9.30
CA LEU A 89 -3.80 -7.92 8.83
C LEU A 89 -3.70 -6.65 7.98
N ILE A 90 -4.58 -6.50 6.98
CA ILE A 90 -4.61 -5.32 6.12
C ILE A 90 -4.90 -4.06 6.95
N LYS A 91 -5.92 -4.10 7.80
CA LYS A 91 -6.32 -2.97 8.63
C LYS A 91 -5.21 -2.53 9.58
N THR A 92 -4.53 -3.48 10.23
CA THR A 92 -3.39 -3.20 11.11
C THR A 92 -2.26 -2.53 10.33
N ILE A 93 -1.92 -3.01 9.14
CA ILE A 93 -0.88 -2.38 8.31
C ILE A 93 -1.27 -0.96 7.90
N GLU A 94 -2.55 -0.72 7.58
CA GLU A 94 -3.06 0.62 7.23
C GLU A 94 -3.02 1.57 8.42
N ILE A 95 -3.45 1.13 9.60
CA ILE A 95 -3.35 1.92 10.84
C ILE A 95 -1.89 2.26 11.14
N LEU A 96 -0.98 1.28 11.06
CA LEU A 96 0.45 1.51 11.28
C LEU A 96 1.06 2.47 10.24
N GLN A 97 0.57 2.44 9.01
CA GLN A 97 1.00 3.36 7.98
C GLN A 97 0.53 4.79 8.28
N GLU A 98 -0.70 4.95 8.76
CA GLU A 98 -1.30 6.24 9.14
C GLU A 98 -0.64 6.82 10.39
N ASP A 99 -0.54 6.03 11.46
CA ASP A 99 -0.02 6.46 12.76
C ASP A 99 1.48 6.75 12.75
N TYR A 100 2.25 6.01 11.93
CA TYR A 100 3.71 6.11 11.91
C TYR A 100 4.30 6.64 10.60
N ALA A 101 3.44 7.10 9.68
CA ALA A 101 3.82 7.59 8.35
C ALA A 101 4.78 6.64 7.59
N ILE A 102 4.55 5.33 7.73
CA ILE A 102 5.49 4.33 7.21
C ILE A 102 5.46 4.30 5.68
N GLN A 103 6.64 4.36 5.05
CA GLN A 103 6.74 4.22 3.61
C GLN A 103 6.28 2.83 3.12
N TYR A 104 5.51 2.79 2.03
CA TYR A 104 5.00 1.54 1.45
C TYR A 104 6.12 0.59 0.99
N GLU A 105 7.27 1.11 0.63
CA GLU A 105 8.47 0.34 0.31
C GLU A 105 8.95 -0.48 1.52
N LEU A 106 8.87 0.10 2.72
CA LEU A 106 9.24 -0.59 3.95
C LEU A 106 8.20 -1.66 4.32
N ILE A 107 6.91 -1.36 4.17
CA ILE A 107 5.82 -2.32 4.37
C ILE A 107 6.03 -3.54 3.45
N THR A 108 6.22 -3.31 2.16
CA THR A 108 6.41 -4.38 1.17
C THR A 108 7.73 -5.14 1.34
N ALA A 109 8.76 -4.52 1.91
CA ALA A 109 9.99 -5.21 2.31
C ALA A 109 9.76 -6.12 3.51
N ARG A 110 8.86 -5.74 4.44
CA ARG A 110 8.57 -6.45 5.68
C ARG A 110 7.55 -7.58 5.55
N LEU A 111 6.76 -7.63 4.46
CA LEU A 111 5.73 -8.66 4.25
C LEU A 111 6.20 -10.10 4.46
N HIS A 112 7.42 -10.44 4.01
CA HIS A 112 7.97 -11.79 4.18
C HIS A 112 8.09 -12.25 5.64
N SER A 113 8.16 -11.31 6.58
CA SER A 113 8.24 -11.56 8.03
C SER A 113 6.87 -11.58 8.70
N LEU A 114 5.86 -10.93 8.10
CA LEU A 114 4.49 -10.94 8.58
C LEU A 114 3.77 -12.25 8.22
N PHE A 115 4.24 -12.95 7.20
CA PHE A 115 3.68 -14.21 6.75
C PHE A 115 4.39 -15.42 7.37
N GLU A 116 3.60 -16.37 7.86
CA GLU A 116 4.05 -17.68 8.32
C GLU A 116 3.37 -18.82 7.56
N LYS A 117 3.91 -20.04 7.73
CA LYS A 117 3.32 -21.29 7.22
C LYS A 117 2.82 -21.22 5.76
N SER A 118 1.52 -21.44 5.54
CA SER A 118 0.90 -21.50 4.22
C SER A 118 0.93 -20.15 3.52
N ALA A 119 0.69 -19.05 4.27
CA ALA A 119 0.78 -17.69 3.75
C ALA A 119 2.20 -17.35 3.29
N LYS A 120 3.22 -17.77 4.04
CA LYS A 120 4.62 -17.54 3.67
C LYS A 120 4.99 -18.24 2.36
N ARG A 121 4.57 -19.50 2.20
CA ARG A 121 4.79 -20.26 0.96
C ARG A 121 4.09 -19.61 -0.24
N TRP A 122 2.84 -19.18 -0.07
CA TRP A 122 2.10 -18.44 -1.10
C TRP A 122 2.80 -17.13 -1.46
N TYR A 123 3.19 -16.33 -0.47
CA TYR A 123 3.87 -15.05 -0.68
C TYR A 123 5.13 -15.21 -1.54
N TYR A 124 5.99 -16.19 -1.23
CA TYR A 124 7.18 -16.44 -2.03
C TYR A 124 6.86 -16.84 -3.47
N GLY A 125 5.82 -17.66 -3.67
CA GLY A 125 5.39 -18.06 -5.01
C GLY A 125 4.91 -16.87 -5.86
N ILE A 126 4.13 -15.96 -5.27
CA ILE A 126 3.67 -14.74 -5.95
C ILE A 126 4.84 -13.76 -6.17
N ARG A 127 5.69 -13.55 -5.15
CA ARG A 127 6.85 -12.65 -5.23
C ARG A 127 7.84 -13.09 -6.32
N GLN A 128 8.07 -14.38 -6.48
CA GLN A 128 8.97 -14.91 -7.50
C GLN A 128 8.43 -14.70 -8.92
N LYS A 129 7.12 -14.82 -9.12
CA LYS A 129 6.46 -14.66 -10.42
C LYS A 129 6.31 -13.20 -10.83
N ASN A 130 5.97 -12.33 -9.89
CA ASN A 130 5.56 -10.96 -10.18
C ASN A 130 6.61 -9.90 -9.78
N GLY A 131 7.66 -10.28 -9.06
CA GLY A 131 8.74 -9.37 -8.66
C GLY A 131 8.33 -8.36 -7.56
N LYS A 132 8.98 -7.19 -7.54
CA LYS A 132 8.68 -6.11 -6.60
C LYS A 132 7.42 -5.39 -7.06
N ASN A 133 6.47 -5.20 -6.13
CA ASN A 133 5.19 -4.54 -6.40
C ASN A 133 4.81 -3.63 -5.22
N THR A 134 3.88 -2.71 -5.47
CA THR A 134 3.39 -1.72 -4.49
C THR A 134 2.53 -2.38 -3.41
N TRP A 135 2.34 -1.70 -2.28
CA TRP A 135 1.44 -2.18 -1.22
C TRP A 135 0.01 -2.36 -1.72
N SER A 136 -0.51 -1.42 -2.52
CA SER A 136 -1.86 -1.52 -3.09
C SER A 136 -2.06 -2.81 -3.90
N TRP A 137 -1.05 -3.19 -4.70
CA TRP A 137 -1.06 -4.45 -5.43
C TRP A 137 -1.06 -5.66 -4.48
N TRP A 138 -0.19 -5.66 -3.46
CA TRP A 138 -0.16 -6.72 -2.45
C TRP A 138 -1.48 -6.86 -1.67
N LYS A 139 -2.12 -5.74 -1.33
CA LYS A 139 -3.44 -5.72 -0.68
C LYS A 139 -4.47 -6.44 -1.55
N GLN A 140 -4.49 -6.17 -2.85
CA GLN A 140 -5.40 -6.85 -3.79
C GLN A 140 -5.11 -8.35 -3.91
N GLU A 141 -3.84 -8.76 -3.95
CA GLU A 141 -3.48 -10.17 -4.00
C GLU A 141 -3.85 -10.93 -2.71
N ILE A 142 -3.68 -10.29 -1.55
CA ILE A 142 -4.10 -10.84 -0.25
C ILE A 142 -5.62 -11.04 -0.25
N ILE A 143 -6.39 -10.01 -0.62
CA ILE A 143 -7.84 -10.10 -0.73
C ILE A 143 -8.21 -11.23 -1.71
N THR A 144 -7.70 -11.20 -2.94
CA THR A 144 -7.99 -12.22 -3.96
C THR A 144 -7.69 -13.65 -3.48
N LYS A 145 -6.64 -13.84 -2.68
CA LYS A 145 -6.26 -15.16 -2.18
C LYS A 145 -7.16 -15.69 -1.07
N TRP A 146 -7.58 -14.83 -0.14
CA TRP A 146 -8.25 -15.25 1.10
C TRP A 146 -9.72 -14.80 1.23
N ASP A 147 -10.17 -13.85 0.41
CA ASP A 147 -11.57 -13.43 0.26
C ASP A 147 -12.31 -14.35 -0.73
N ASN A 148 -12.37 -15.64 -0.39
CA ASN A 148 -13.12 -16.63 -1.18
C ASN A 148 -14.55 -16.82 -0.65
N ASP A 149 -15.44 -17.36 -1.47
CA ASP A 149 -16.86 -17.53 -1.13
C ASP A 149 -17.07 -18.38 0.14
N ALA A 150 -16.21 -19.37 0.40
CA ALA A 150 -16.30 -20.17 1.60
C ALA A 150 -15.97 -19.36 2.87
N TRP A 151 -15.05 -18.40 2.78
CA TRP A 151 -14.79 -17.44 3.86
C TRP A 151 -15.99 -16.51 4.07
N ARG A 152 -16.51 -15.91 3.00
CA ARG A 152 -17.68 -15.01 3.08
C ARG A 152 -18.87 -15.71 3.71
N TYR A 153 -19.19 -16.90 3.24
CA TYR A 153 -20.25 -17.74 3.82
C TYR A 153 -20.00 -18.04 5.30
N LYS A 154 -18.75 -18.34 5.71
CA LYS A 154 -18.42 -18.56 7.11
C LYS A 154 -18.67 -17.29 7.95
N ILE A 155 -18.29 -16.12 7.46
CA ILE A 155 -18.51 -14.84 8.15
C ILE A 155 -20.00 -14.49 8.22
N GLU A 156 -20.74 -14.65 7.12
CA GLU A 156 -22.19 -14.47 7.07
C GLU A 156 -22.90 -15.39 8.06
N ASN A 157 -22.58 -16.69 8.03
CA ASN A 157 -23.16 -17.65 8.97
C ASN A 157 -22.75 -17.35 10.43
N ALA A 158 -21.52 -16.89 10.68
CA ALA A 158 -21.12 -16.47 12.02
C ALA A 158 -21.93 -15.26 12.50
N PHE A 159 -22.19 -14.29 11.62
CA PHE A 159 -23.02 -13.13 11.87
C PHE A 159 -24.50 -13.49 12.09
N GLU A 160 -25.08 -14.33 11.24
CA GLU A 160 -26.47 -14.79 11.36
C GLU A 160 -26.71 -15.58 12.64
N ASN A 161 -25.73 -16.36 13.09
CA ASN A 161 -25.79 -17.09 14.35
C ASN A 161 -25.39 -16.22 15.56
N TYR A 162 -25.01 -14.96 15.36
CA TYR A 162 -24.66 -14.01 16.41
C TYR A 162 -25.89 -13.31 16.96
N PHE A 163 -26.86 -14.08 17.46
CA PHE A 163 -28.03 -13.56 18.17
C PHE A 163 -27.98 -13.98 19.65
N PHE A 164 -28.69 -13.21 20.48
CA PHE A 164 -28.85 -13.58 21.89
C PHE A 164 -29.74 -14.81 21.99
N ASP A 165 -29.18 -15.92 22.48
CA ASP A 165 -29.92 -17.13 22.79
C ASP A 165 -30.02 -17.28 24.33
N PRO A 166 -31.20 -17.04 24.93
CA PRO A 166 -31.39 -17.06 26.38
C PRO A 166 -31.19 -18.45 27.00
N ASP A 167 -31.31 -19.52 26.21
CA ASP A 167 -31.12 -20.88 26.67
C ASP A 167 -29.65 -21.31 26.64
N LYS A 168 -28.83 -20.65 25.83
CA LYS A 168 -27.40 -20.98 25.63
C LYS A 168 -26.44 -20.04 26.35
N VAL A 169 -26.79 -18.77 26.56
CA VAL A 169 -25.88 -17.76 27.10
C VAL A 169 -26.58 -16.88 28.14
N LYS A 170 -25.94 -16.66 29.29
CA LYS A 170 -26.43 -15.69 30.28
C LYS A 170 -26.44 -14.28 29.68
N ILE A 171 -27.53 -13.54 29.89
CA ILE A 171 -27.75 -12.16 29.40
C ILE A 171 -26.52 -11.27 29.63
N LEU A 172 -26.00 -11.24 30.85
CA LEU A 172 -24.82 -10.42 31.21
C LEU A 172 -23.59 -10.78 30.39
N THR A 173 -23.34 -12.07 30.15
CA THR A 173 -22.18 -12.54 29.38
C THR A 173 -22.32 -12.22 27.90
N TRP A 174 -23.54 -12.31 27.36
CA TRP A 174 -23.78 -11.93 25.96
C TRP A 174 -23.70 -10.41 25.78
N PHE A 175 -24.31 -9.63 26.68
CA PHE A 175 -24.27 -8.17 26.66
C PHE A 175 -22.84 -7.62 26.74
N LEU A 176 -22.01 -8.16 27.65
CA LEU A 176 -20.62 -7.76 27.77
C LEU A 176 -19.76 -8.12 26.54
N LYS A 177 -20.19 -9.07 25.70
CA LYS A 177 -19.54 -9.40 24.43
C LYS A 177 -19.94 -8.49 23.27
N GLN A 178 -20.97 -7.67 23.41
CA GLN A 178 -21.40 -6.73 22.38
C GLN A 178 -20.63 -5.40 22.42
N VAL A 179 -19.76 -5.19 23.42
CA VAL A 179 -18.99 -3.95 23.62
C VAL A 179 -17.58 -4.16 23.09
N ASP A 180 -17.43 -4.12 21.77
CA ASP A 180 -16.18 -3.87 21.03
C ASP A 180 -16.50 -3.41 19.60
#